data_AF-G7WEC9-F1
#
_entry.id   AF-G7WEC9-F1
#
_cell.length_a   1.000
_cell.length_b   1.000
_cell.length_c   1.000
_cell.angle_alpha   90.00
_cell.angle_beta   90.00
_cell.angle_gamma   90.00
#
_symmetry.space_group_name_H-M   'P 1'
#
loop_
_entity.id
_entity.type
_entity.pdbx_description
1 polymer ?
#
loop_
_entity_poly.entity_id
_entity_poly.type
_entity_poly.pdbx_seq_one_letter_code
_entity_poly.pdbx_strand_id
1 'polypeptide(L)'
;MLIESLLIALAVSKMCGGKLSRLGQLSLSEPWLVPVALIIQSGLYWAAVREVGLGTEWTSQFLSIGSYCLLLLFTYRNRACPGMRWIALGILLNTLVIAINGGVMPVDPMLLPEESREALLHGQGTHGLMTSMTCLPILADRFYINIFGLKQMFSIGDILIDIGVFLLVLRTMLTKQKNSLRTQCVK
;
A
#
# COMPACT_ATOMS: atom_id res chain seq x y z
N MET A 1 5.57 -0.49 7.87
CA MET A 1 4.30 -0.93 8.46
C MET A 1 3.80 -2.21 7.80
N LEU A 2 3.75 -2.28 6.47
CA LEU A 2 3.29 -3.47 5.76
C LEU A 2 4.12 -4.75 5.99
N ILE A 3 5.44 -4.63 6.06
CA ILE A 3 6.31 -5.79 6.32
C ILE A 3 6.10 -6.28 7.76
N GLU A 4 5.99 -5.35 8.69
CA GLU A 4 5.79 -5.60 10.11
C GLU A 4 4.41 -6.23 10.34
N SER A 5 3.36 -5.71 9.72
CA SER A 5 2.02 -6.26 9.77
C SER A 5 1.98 -7.68 9.18
N LEU A 6 2.70 -7.93 8.08
CA LEU A 6 2.87 -9.26 7.50
C LEU A 6 3.61 -10.22 8.46
N LEU A 7 4.71 -9.78 9.08
CA LEU A 7 5.46 -10.59 10.05
C LEU A 7 4.62 -10.93 11.28
N ILE A 8 3.90 -9.95 11.83
CA ILE A 8 2.95 -10.15 12.94
C ILE A 8 1.84 -11.12 12.52
N ALA A 9 1.27 -10.95 11.33
CA ALA A 9 0.24 -11.83 10.81
C ALA A 9 0.76 -13.28 10.72
N LEU A 10 1.96 -13.50 10.18
CA LEU A 10 2.57 -14.82 10.09
C LEU A 10 2.81 -15.43 11.48
N ALA A 11 3.35 -14.65 12.42
CA ALA A 11 3.61 -15.09 13.79
C ALA A 11 2.31 -15.50 14.51
N VAL A 12 1.32 -14.61 14.54
CA VAL A 12 0.01 -14.86 15.17
C VAL A 12 -0.68 -16.05 14.52
N SER A 13 -0.69 -16.13 13.19
CA SER A 13 -1.30 -17.24 12.47
C SER A 13 -0.67 -18.58 12.82
N LYS A 14 0.67 -18.62 12.95
CA LYS A 14 1.39 -19.83 13.33
C LYS A 14 1.13 -20.22 14.79
N MET A 15 1.09 -19.24 15.71
CA MET A 15 0.71 -19.46 17.11
C MET A 15 -0.71 -20.00 17.25
N CYS A 16 -1.64 -19.56 16.40
CA CYS A 16 -3.02 -20.06 16.34
C CYS A 16 -3.16 -21.43 15.63
N GLY A 17 -2.06 -22.13 15.32
CA GLY A 17 -2.08 -23.46 14.67
C GLY A 17 -2.26 -23.42 13.15
N GLY A 18 -2.03 -22.27 12.53
CA GLY A 18 -2.09 -22.09 11.08
C GLY A 18 -0.95 -22.80 10.35
N LYS A 19 -1.20 -23.21 9.10
CA LYS A 19 -0.20 -23.90 8.26
C LYS A 19 0.27 -23.00 7.13
N LEU A 20 1.58 -22.74 7.05
CA LEU A 20 2.17 -21.88 6.02
C LEU A 20 1.96 -22.43 4.60
N SER A 21 1.92 -23.75 4.45
CA SER A 21 1.64 -24.42 3.16
C SER A 21 0.29 -24.04 2.55
N ARG A 22 -0.66 -23.52 3.35
CA ARG A 22 -1.95 -23.04 2.87
C ARG A 22 -1.85 -21.70 2.13
N LEU A 23 -0.86 -20.86 2.44
CA LEU A 23 -0.61 -19.64 1.67
C LEU A 23 -0.19 -19.98 0.24
N GLY A 24 0.63 -21.03 0.05
CA GLY A 24 1.00 -21.51 -1.29
C GLY A 24 -0.16 -22.13 -2.08
N GLN A 25 -1.28 -22.41 -1.43
CA GLN A 25 -2.51 -22.91 -2.06
C GLN A 25 -3.51 -21.78 -2.37
N LEU A 26 -3.20 -20.54 -1.96
CA LEU A 26 -4.01 -19.37 -2.27
C LEU A 26 -3.92 -19.09 -3.77
N SER A 27 -5.06 -19.25 -4.46
CA SER A 27 -5.17 -18.94 -5.88
C SER A 27 -5.72 -17.53 -6.02
N LEU A 28 -4.87 -16.59 -6.40
CA LEU A 28 -5.26 -15.20 -6.69
C LEU A 28 -5.51 -15.04 -8.20
N SER A 29 -6.52 -14.26 -8.53
CA SER A 29 -6.82 -13.83 -9.90
C SER A 29 -5.85 -12.71 -10.29
N GLU A 30 -5.19 -12.85 -11.44
CA GLU A 30 -4.29 -11.82 -12.01
C GLU A 30 -3.18 -11.31 -11.05
N PRO A 31 -2.41 -12.19 -10.38
CA PRO A 31 -1.39 -11.77 -9.40
C PRO A 31 -0.27 -10.93 -10.00
N TRP A 32 -0.10 -10.96 -11.33
CA TRP A 32 0.88 -10.17 -12.07
C TRP A 32 0.60 -8.66 -12.04
N LEU A 33 -0.63 -8.22 -11.71
CA LEU A 33 -0.97 -6.80 -11.59
C LEU A 33 -0.17 -6.11 -10.47
N VAL A 34 0.09 -6.81 -9.37
CA VAL A 34 0.84 -6.28 -8.22
C VAL A 34 2.29 -5.95 -8.59
N PRO A 35 3.11 -6.88 -9.13
CA PRO A 35 4.48 -6.55 -9.51
C PRO A 35 4.54 -5.49 -10.61
N VAL A 36 3.59 -5.46 -11.56
CA VAL A 36 3.54 -4.38 -12.57
C VAL A 36 3.32 -3.01 -11.90
N ALA A 37 2.35 -2.89 -11.00
CA ALA A 37 2.12 -1.65 -10.26
C ALA A 37 3.35 -1.23 -9.43
N LEU A 38 4.01 -2.18 -8.77
CA LEU A 38 5.22 -1.93 -8.00
C LEU A 38 6.40 -1.49 -8.87
N ILE A 39 6.56 -2.04 -10.07
CA ILE A 39 7.59 -1.62 -11.02
C ILE A 39 7.35 -0.18 -11.47
N ILE A 40 6.09 0.18 -11.78
CA ILE A 40 5.73 1.55 -12.15
C ILE A 40 6.06 2.52 -11.00
N GLN A 41 5.62 2.22 -9.78
CA GLN A 41 5.89 3.06 -8.60
C GLN A 41 7.38 3.17 -8.29
N SER A 42 8.12 2.07 -8.39
CA SER A 42 9.57 2.07 -8.19
C SER A 42 10.28 2.90 -9.25
N GLY A 43 9.83 2.81 -10.52
CA GLY A 43 10.35 3.61 -11.62
C GLY A 43 10.11 5.11 -11.40
N LEU A 44 8.90 5.48 -10.99
CA LEU A 44 8.56 6.87 -10.64
C LEU A 44 9.42 7.39 -9.49
N TYR A 45 9.56 6.62 -8.41
CA TYR A 45 10.39 6.97 -7.27
C TYR A 45 11.86 7.19 -7.68
N TRP A 46 12.46 6.23 -8.38
CA TRP A 46 13.86 6.31 -8.78
C TRP A 46 14.14 7.42 -9.78
N ALA A 47 13.19 7.72 -10.67
CA ALA A 47 13.33 8.83 -11.59
C ALA A 47 13.25 10.18 -10.89
N ALA A 48 12.35 10.32 -9.91
CA ALA A 48 12.27 11.52 -9.07
C ALA A 48 13.56 11.71 -8.23
N VAL A 49 14.08 10.64 -7.62
CA VAL A 49 15.33 10.68 -6.84
C VAL A 49 16.55 11.00 -7.71
N ARG A 50 16.61 10.50 -8.94
CA ARG A 50 17.73 10.77 -9.86
C ARG A 50 17.54 12.03 -10.70
N GLU A 51 16.46 12.78 -10.48
CA GLU A 51 16.09 13.96 -11.25
C GLU A 51 16.04 13.68 -12.76
N VAL A 52 15.74 12.43 -13.12
CA VAL A 52 15.54 12.01 -14.51
C VAL A 52 14.13 12.38 -14.89
N GLY A 53 13.97 13.46 -15.67
CA GLY A 53 12.67 13.90 -16.14
C GLY A 53 11.96 12.79 -16.93
N LEU A 54 10.89 12.22 -16.37
CA LEU A 54 10.02 11.23 -17.04
C LEU A 54 9.04 11.86 -18.04
N GLY A 55 9.35 13.06 -18.54
CA GLY A 55 8.46 13.88 -19.35
C GLY A 55 7.75 14.97 -18.54
N THR A 56 6.50 15.26 -18.86
CA THR A 56 5.69 16.28 -18.16
C THR A 56 5.17 15.77 -16.81
N GLU A 57 4.85 16.69 -15.89
CA GLU A 57 4.23 16.37 -14.59
C GLU A 57 2.95 15.53 -14.74
N TRP A 58 2.20 15.74 -15.82
CA TRP A 58 1.01 14.95 -16.13
C TRP A 58 1.34 13.47 -16.33
N THR A 59 2.46 13.14 -16.99
CA THR A 59 2.85 11.75 -17.24
C THR A 59 3.12 11.00 -15.94
N SER A 60 3.86 11.60 -15.01
CA SER A 60 4.14 10.97 -13.70
C SER A 60 2.87 10.81 -12.88
N GLN A 61 1.96 11.77 -12.90
CA GLN A 61 0.65 11.67 -12.25
C GLN A 61 -0.20 10.54 -12.84
N PHE A 62 -0.29 10.44 -14.18
CA PHE A 62 -1.05 9.38 -14.85
C PHE A 62 -0.47 8.00 -14.56
N LEU A 63 0.85 7.84 -14.56
CA LEU A 63 1.49 6.57 -14.20
C LEU A 63 1.27 6.23 -12.72
N SER A 64 1.36 7.20 -11.81
CA SER A 64 1.12 7.03 -10.38
C SER A 64 -0.30 6.52 -10.15
N ILE A 65 -1.31 7.27 -10.62
CA ILE A 65 -2.73 6.90 -10.49
C ILE A 65 -3.01 5.57 -11.21
N GLY A 66 -2.44 5.37 -12.39
CA GLY A 66 -2.55 4.13 -13.16
C GLY A 66 -2.06 2.91 -12.37
N SER A 67 -0.94 3.03 -11.66
CA SER A 67 -0.42 1.96 -10.80
C SER A 67 -1.38 1.60 -9.66
N TYR A 68 -1.99 2.60 -9.02
CA TYR A 68 -3.00 2.37 -7.99
C TYR A 68 -4.29 1.76 -8.56
N CYS A 69 -4.70 2.16 -9.76
CA CYS A 69 -5.82 1.55 -10.47
C CYS A 69 -5.57 0.05 -10.76
N LEU A 70 -4.34 -0.35 -11.10
CA LEU A 70 -3.98 -1.76 -11.26
C LEU A 70 -4.13 -2.53 -9.94
N LEU A 71 -3.73 -1.94 -8.81
CA LEU A 71 -3.92 -2.55 -7.49
C LEU A 71 -5.40 -2.62 -7.09
N LEU A 72 -6.19 -1.59 -7.39
CA LEU A 72 -7.65 -1.61 -7.19
C LEU A 72 -8.32 -2.67 -8.05
N LEU A 73 -7.90 -2.83 -9.31
CA LEU A 73 -8.39 -3.90 -10.17
C LEU A 73 -8.03 -5.28 -9.58
N PHE A 74 -6.79 -5.47 -9.16
CA PHE A 74 -6.34 -6.71 -8.52
C PHE A 74 -7.18 -7.04 -7.27
N THR A 75 -7.34 -6.07 -6.36
CA THR A 75 -8.13 -6.28 -5.14
C THR A 75 -9.61 -6.52 -5.44
N TYR A 76 -10.17 -5.87 -6.47
CA TYR A 76 -11.53 -6.09 -6.94
C TYR A 76 -11.73 -7.52 -7.48
N ARG A 77 -10.81 -8.00 -8.33
CA ARG A 77 -10.80 -9.38 -8.85
C ARG A 77 -10.67 -10.44 -7.77
N ASN A 78 -10.11 -10.07 -6.61
CA ASN A 78 -9.90 -10.96 -5.47
C ASN A 78 -10.78 -10.61 -4.26
N ARG A 79 -11.85 -9.81 -4.42
CA ARG A 79 -12.68 -9.25 -3.32
C ARG A 79 -13.38 -10.28 -2.43
N ALA A 80 -13.43 -11.53 -2.86
CA ALA A 80 -13.99 -12.65 -2.12
C ALA A 80 -12.94 -13.37 -1.25
N CYS A 81 -11.65 -13.11 -1.45
CA CYS A 81 -10.60 -13.51 -0.53
C CYS A 81 -10.74 -12.75 0.80
N PRO A 82 -10.36 -13.38 1.94
CA PRO A 82 -10.39 -12.71 3.23
C PRO A 82 -9.48 -11.48 3.23
N GLY A 83 -9.91 -10.39 3.88
CA GLY A 83 -9.10 -9.18 4.00
C GLY A 83 -9.05 -8.28 2.75
N MET A 84 -9.33 -8.81 1.56
CA MET A 84 -9.13 -8.06 0.30
C MET A 84 -9.97 -6.79 0.18
N ARG A 85 -11.17 -6.75 0.80
CA ARG A 85 -12.01 -5.55 0.83
C ARG A 85 -11.42 -4.42 1.68
N TRP A 86 -10.70 -4.77 2.76
CA TRP A 86 -10.00 -3.80 3.60
C TRP A 86 -8.80 -3.23 2.85
N ILE A 87 -8.04 -4.09 2.16
CA ILE A 87 -6.95 -3.67 1.26
C ILE A 87 -7.49 -2.72 0.19
N ALA A 88 -8.57 -3.10 -0.50
CA ALA A 88 -9.18 -2.27 -1.54
C ALA A 88 -9.60 -0.89 -1.00
N LEU A 89 -10.23 -0.84 0.18
CA LEU A 89 -10.66 0.41 0.79
C LEU A 89 -9.46 1.29 1.15
N GLY A 90 -8.42 0.73 1.76
CA GLY A 90 -7.22 1.51 2.10
C GLY A 90 -6.50 2.05 0.87
N ILE A 91 -6.35 1.23 -0.18
CA ILE A 91 -5.80 1.66 -1.47
C ILE A 91 -6.66 2.77 -2.08
N LEU A 92 -7.99 2.64 -2.04
CA LEU A 92 -8.90 3.64 -2.57
C LEU A 92 -8.75 4.98 -1.86
N LEU A 93 -8.67 4.98 -0.52
CA LEU A 93 -8.46 6.22 0.25
C LEU A 93 -7.12 6.88 -0.12
N ASN A 94 -6.03 6.12 -0.17
CA ASN A 94 -4.73 6.66 -0.55
C ASN A 94 -4.74 7.19 -1.99
N THR A 95 -5.38 6.47 -2.92
CA THR A 95 -5.50 6.90 -4.31
C THR A 95 -6.26 8.22 -4.44
N LEU A 96 -7.33 8.42 -3.65
CA LEU A 96 -8.08 9.67 -3.65
C LEU A 96 -7.24 10.84 -3.13
N VAL A 97 -6.50 10.63 -2.03
CA VAL A 97 -5.59 11.66 -1.49
C VAL A 97 -4.53 12.02 -2.52
N ILE A 98 -3.87 11.02 -3.10
CA ILE A 98 -2.82 11.20 -4.10
C ILE A 98 -3.35 11.91 -5.35
N ALA A 99 -4.50 11.49 -5.89
CA ALA A 99 -5.06 12.06 -7.10
C ALA A 99 -5.47 13.54 -6.93
N ILE A 100 -6.06 13.90 -5.78
CA ILE A 100 -6.52 15.28 -5.53
C ILE A 100 -5.33 16.21 -5.23
N ASN A 101 -4.23 15.69 -4.68
CA ASN A 101 -3.04 16.47 -4.34
C ASN A 101 -1.93 16.42 -5.41
N GLY A 102 -2.29 16.25 -6.69
CA GLY A 102 -1.32 16.35 -7.79
C GLY A 102 -0.41 15.13 -7.97
N GLY A 103 -0.88 13.94 -7.57
CA GLY A 103 -0.19 12.67 -7.79
C GLY A 103 0.86 12.31 -6.74
N VAL A 104 0.95 13.08 -5.66
CA VAL A 104 1.88 12.84 -4.53
C VAL A 104 1.12 12.61 -3.23
N MET A 105 1.68 11.80 -2.34
CA MET A 105 1.14 11.60 -0.99
C MET A 105 1.62 12.74 -0.08
N PRO A 106 0.73 13.57 0.50
CA PRO A 106 1.13 14.63 1.41
C PRO A 106 1.63 14.05 2.75
N VAL A 107 2.72 14.61 3.26
CA VAL A 107 3.38 14.18 4.49
C VAL A 107 3.53 15.36 5.44
N ASP A 108 3.26 15.13 6.73
CA ASP A 108 3.41 16.17 7.76
C ASP A 108 4.90 16.57 7.94
N PRO A 109 5.29 17.83 7.63
CA PRO A 109 6.68 18.27 7.70
C PRO A 109 7.23 18.28 9.13
N MET A 110 6.39 18.33 10.17
CA MET A 110 6.84 18.36 11.56
C MET A 110 7.41 17.03 12.05
N LEU A 111 7.11 15.95 11.33
CA LEU A 111 7.46 14.57 11.70
C LEU A 111 8.64 14.02 10.89
N LEU A 112 9.14 14.81 9.93
CA LEU A 112 10.26 14.47 9.06
C LEU A 112 11.60 15.02 9.58
N PRO A 113 12.71 14.27 9.45
CA PRO A 113 14.05 14.82 9.57
C PRO A 113 14.27 15.96 8.56
N GLU A 114 15.14 16.90 8.92
CA GLU A 114 15.44 18.08 8.09
C GLU A 114 15.91 17.72 6.68
N GLU A 115 16.82 16.75 6.57
CA GLU A 115 17.30 16.21 5.28
C GLU A 115 16.16 15.67 4.40
N SER A 116 15.19 14.97 5.00
CA SER A 116 14.03 14.43 4.26
C SER A 116 13.09 15.55 3.82
N ARG A 117 12.93 16.59 4.64
CA ARG A 117 12.13 17.76 4.29
C ARG A 117 12.73 18.52 3.11
N GLU A 118 14.04 18.70 3.08
CA GLU A 118 14.75 19.33 1.97
C GLU A 118 14.63 18.51 0.67
N ALA A 119 14.82 17.19 0.73
CA ALA A 119 14.63 16.32 -0.43
C ALA A 119 13.21 16.43 -1.03
N LEU A 120 12.18 16.47 -0.18
CA LEU A 120 10.79 16.64 -0.64
C LEU A 120 10.52 18.04 -1.22
N LEU A 121 11.17 19.10 -0.70
CA LEU A 121 11.08 20.44 -1.29
C LEU A 121 11.68 20.49 -2.71
N HIS A 122 12.69 19.67 -2.97
CA HIS A 122 13.26 19.48 -4.31
C HIS A 122 12.47 18.51 -5.19
N GLY A 123 11.31 18.02 -4.73
CA GLY A 123 10.46 17.10 -5.49
C GLY A 123 11.03 15.69 -5.62
N GLN A 124 11.98 15.31 -4.76
CA GLN A 124 12.56 13.98 -4.79
C GLN A 124 11.61 12.96 -4.15
N GLY A 125 11.25 11.91 -4.91
CA GLY A 125 10.39 10.81 -4.46
C GLY A 125 8.92 10.98 -4.87
N THR A 126 8.04 10.24 -4.17
CA THR A 126 6.58 10.17 -4.46
C THR A 126 5.72 10.86 -3.40
N HIS A 127 6.35 11.58 -2.47
CA HIS A 127 5.70 12.28 -1.38
C HIS A 127 5.85 13.79 -1.58
N GLY A 128 4.92 14.56 -1.01
CA GLY A 128 4.98 16.02 -0.99
C GLY A 128 4.77 16.55 0.42
N LEU A 129 5.25 17.76 0.71
CA LEU A 129 5.01 18.37 2.01
C LEU A 129 3.56 18.83 2.14
N MET A 130 2.96 18.58 3.30
CA MET A 130 1.63 19.07 3.63
C MET A 130 1.64 20.59 3.77
N THR A 131 0.66 21.26 3.17
CA THR A 131 0.50 22.72 3.20
C THR A 131 -0.95 23.11 3.52
N SER A 132 -1.24 24.40 3.63
CA SER A 132 -2.62 24.90 3.78
C SER A 132 -3.53 24.57 2.59
N MET A 133 -2.95 24.23 1.43
CA MET A 133 -3.68 23.83 0.22
C MET A 133 -3.94 22.33 0.13
N THR A 134 -3.39 21.53 1.06
CA THR A 134 -3.57 20.07 1.04
C THR A 134 -5.03 19.69 1.24
N CYS A 135 -5.57 18.93 0.30
CA CYS A 135 -6.90 18.34 0.38
C CYS A 135 -6.85 17.01 1.14
N LEU A 136 -7.87 16.75 1.97
CA LEU A 136 -7.99 15.52 2.79
C LEU A 136 -6.79 15.24 3.73
N PRO A 137 -6.27 16.23 4.48
CA PRO A 137 -5.05 16.06 5.29
C PRO A 137 -5.20 15.04 6.43
N ILE A 138 -6.43 14.67 6.82
CA ILE A 138 -6.71 13.64 7.82
C ILE A 138 -6.40 12.22 7.27
N LEU A 139 -6.55 12.03 5.96
CA LEU A 139 -6.30 10.75 5.29
C LEU A 139 -4.87 10.63 4.73
N ALA A 140 -4.08 11.71 4.79
CA ALA A 140 -2.70 11.75 4.33
C ALA A 140 -1.74 11.09 5.35
N ASP A 141 -0.44 11.09 5.05
CA ASP A 141 0.60 10.53 5.92
C ASP A 141 0.85 11.48 7.09
N ARG A 142 -0.02 11.35 8.08
CA ARG A 142 -0.06 12.24 9.25
C ARG A 142 0.27 11.51 10.54
N PHE A 143 0.08 10.20 10.59
CA PHE A 143 0.38 9.42 11.78
C PHE A 143 1.84 9.02 11.79
N TYR A 144 2.44 9.03 12.97
CA TYR A 144 3.85 8.71 13.15
C TYR A 144 4.01 7.66 14.23
N ILE A 145 4.81 6.64 13.92
CA ILE A 145 5.21 5.63 14.87
C ILE A 145 6.73 5.65 15.01
N ASN A 146 7.19 5.59 16.25
CA ASN A 146 8.60 5.45 16.60
C ASN A 146 8.74 4.32 17.61
N ILE A 147 8.98 3.11 17.11
CA ILE A 147 9.14 1.91 17.92
C ILE A 147 10.50 1.29 17.60
N PHE A 148 11.36 1.15 18.61
CA PHE A 148 12.70 0.54 18.48
C PHE A 148 13.56 1.11 17.33
N GLY A 149 13.45 2.42 17.05
CA GLY A 149 14.21 3.09 15.99
C GLY A 149 13.56 3.02 14.60
N LEU A 150 12.45 2.30 14.44
CA LEU A 150 11.61 2.36 13.25
C LEU A 150 10.76 3.63 13.30
N LYS A 151 11.23 4.66 12.61
CA LYS A 151 10.51 5.92 12.41
C LYS A 151 9.75 5.82 11.09
N GLN A 152 8.43 5.70 11.16
CA GLN A 152 7.61 5.59 9.97
C GLN A 152 6.35 6.46 10.05
N MET A 153 6.06 7.12 8.94
CA MET A 153 4.81 7.82 8.72
C MET A 153 3.82 6.92 8.00
N PHE A 154 2.54 7.06 8.33
CA PHE A 154 1.49 6.25 7.76
C PHE A 154 0.16 7.01 7.76
N SER A 155 -0.72 6.55 6.88
CA SER A 155 -2.08 7.07 6.69
C SER A 155 -3.14 6.14 7.28
N ILE A 156 -4.39 6.61 7.31
CA ILE A 156 -5.55 5.75 7.62
C ILE A 156 -5.69 4.64 6.58
N GLY A 157 -5.37 4.93 5.31
CA GLY A 157 -5.40 3.91 4.26
C GLY A 157 -4.39 2.79 4.51
N ASP A 158 -3.19 3.11 4.99
CA ASP A 158 -2.18 2.10 5.33
C ASP A 158 -2.64 1.18 6.46
N ILE A 159 -3.30 1.72 7.49
CA ILE A 159 -3.89 0.90 8.57
C ILE A 159 -4.91 -0.09 7.99
N LEU A 160 -5.77 0.34 7.07
CA LEU A 160 -6.76 -0.53 6.44
C LEU A 160 -6.11 -1.60 5.56
N ILE A 161 -5.04 -1.24 4.83
CA ILE A 161 -4.24 -2.19 4.07
C ILE A 161 -3.62 -3.23 5.00
N ASP A 162 -3.00 -2.80 6.11
CA ASP A 162 -2.38 -3.68 7.10
C ASP A 162 -3.38 -4.63 7.77
N ILE A 163 -4.56 -4.13 8.16
CA ILE A 163 -5.67 -4.95 8.65
C ILE A 163 -6.07 -5.98 7.59
N GLY A 164 -6.17 -5.56 6.34
CA GLY A 164 -6.52 -6.42 5.22
C GLY A 164 -5.50 -7.53 4.98
N VAL A 165 -4.21 -7.19 4.96
CA VAL A 165 -3.10 -8.15 4.83
C VAL A 165 -3.10 -9.12 6.01
N PHE A 166 -3.25 -8.61 7.24
CA PHE A 166 -3.32 -9.42 8.43
C PHE A 166 -4.45 -10.44 8.37
N LEU A 167 -5.66 -10.00 8.00
CA LEU A 167 -6.83 -10.88 7.87
C LEU A 167 -6.67 -11.89 6.73
N LEU A 168 -6.06 -11.50 5.61
CA LEU A 168 -5.78 -12.38 4.49
C LEU A 168 -4.88 -13.53 4.92
N VAL A 169 -3.75 -13.22 5.57
CA VAL A 169 -2.78 -14.22 6.05
C VAL A 169 -3.39 -15.10 7.13
N LEU A 170 -4.00 -14.49 8.15
CA LEU A 170 -4.58 -15.19 9.29
C LEU A 170 -5.65 -16.19 8.87
N ARG A 171 -6.63 -15.75 8.09
CA ARG A 171 -7.73 -16.63 7.67
C ARG A 171 -7.24 -17.70 6.69
N THR A 172 -6.34 -17.37 5.77
CA THR A 172 -5.80 -18.36 4.82
C THR A 172 -5.02 -19.45 5.55
N MET A 173 -4.17 -19.09 6.52
CA MET A 173 -3.40 -20.06 7.30
C MET A 173 -4.27 -20.91 8.23
N LEU A 174 -5.38 -20.39 8.77
CA LEU A 174 -6.24 -21.10 9.72
C LEU A 174 -7.33 -21.96 9.05
N THR A 175 -7.71 -21.68 7.81
CA THR A 175 -8.78 -22.41 7.11
C THR A 175 -8.46 -23.91 7.00
N LYS A 176 -9.29 -24.77 7.62
CA LYS A 176 -9.20 -26.24 7.48
C LYS A 176 -9.67 -26.63 6.07
N GLN A 177 -8.81 -27.31 5.32
CA GLN A 177 -8.98 -27.54 3.88
C GLN A 177 -10.09 -28.56 3.57
N LYS A 178 -11.09 -28.16 2.78
CA LYS A 178 -11.84 -28.99 1.82
C LYS A 178 -12.50 -28.04 0.81
N ASN A 179 -11.91 -27.86 -0.37
CA ASN A 179 -12.45 -27.14 -1.54
C ASN A 179 -12.86 -25.64 -1.45
N SER A 180 -12.89 -24.94 -0.30
CA SER A 180 -13.51 -23.60 -0.24
C SER A 180 -12.69 -22.41 -0.76
N LEU A 181 -11.36 -22.39 -0.62
CA LEU A 181 -10.54 -21.22 -0.95
C LEU A 181 -10.33 -21.01 -2.46
N ARG A 182 -10.16 -22.11 -3.21
CA ARG A 182 -9.99 -22.08 -4.68
C ARG A 182 -11.24 -21.51 -5.37
N THR A 183 -12.42 -21.81 -4.83
CA THR A 183 -13.71 -21.36 -5.36
C THR A 183 -14.13 -19.96 -4.86
N GLN A 184 -13.52 -19.47 -3.78
CA GLN A 184 -13.82 -18.13 -3.24
C GLN A 184 -13.07 -17.03 -4.01
N CYS A 185 -11.79 -17.21 -4.34
CA CYS A 185 -10.99 -16.13 -4.93
C CYS A 185 -11.08 -16.01 -6.47
N VAL A 186 -11.52 -17.06 -7.18
CA VAL A 186 -11.51 -17.15 -8.66
C VAL A 186 -12.93 -17.14 -9.25
N LYS A 187 -13.86 -16.37 -8.66
CA LYS A 187 -15.21 -16.17 -9.21
C LYS A 187 -15.37 -14.79 -9.85
#